data_AF-A0A1A0DHN6-F1
#
_entry.id   AF-A0A1A0DHN6-F1
#
_cell.length_a   1.000
_cell.length_b   1.000
_cell.length_c   1.000
_cell.angle_alpha   90.00
_cell.angle_beta   90.00
_cell.angle_gamma   90.00
#
_symmetry.space_group_name_H-M   'P 1'
#
loop_
_entity.id
_entity.type
_entity.pdbx_description
1 polymer ?
#
loop_
_entity_poly.entity_id
_entity_poly.type
_entity_poly.pdbx_seq_one_letter_code
_entity_poly.pdbx_strand_id
1 'polypeptide(L)'
;MEENKSILDAYHSSKTAVDKAINGIEGNLSIKRSQLAATQHTLRELEKGITSVQPTVSEINGLLDSFGFRGFKLATAGDQGNLYEIVRLDGSNAARTLSEGEKTFVTFLYFYYLIRGSVSESGITSNRVIVFDDPISSLDSDILFIVSSLIKRVFELSHARNSVIRQVFVLTHNIYFHKEVSFDPERKTKCRAHETFWIVKKIDDVSTLESFDHNPIKTSYELLWSEVRNENRSNLTIQNTLRRILENYFKILGNMDKDKIIEKFEGREKVICASLFSWVNDGSHSTHDDLYVSTDITTVHVYLDVFRRIFEETGHKQHYSMMMGTESVPIASVSPIETASPVTNSGQDAA
;
A
#
# COMPACT_ATOMS: atom_id res chain seq x y z
N MET A 1 29.77 79.95 31.91
CA MET A 1 30.74 79.14 31.12
C MET A 1 30.88 77.72 31.68
N GLU A 2 30.88 77.51 33.00
CA GLU A 2 30.88 76.19 33.66
C GLU A 2 29.72 75.25 33.23
N GLU A 3 28.49 75.77 33.13
CA GLU A 3 27.28 74.96 32.84
C GLU A 3 27.30 74.29 31.46
N ASN A 4 27.79 75.00 30.43
CA ASN A 4 27.88 74.46 29.07
C ASN A 4 28.95 73.36 28.95
N LYS A 5 29.97 73.39 29.81
CA LYS A 5 31.04 72.40 29.85
C LYS A 5 30.53 71.06 30.40
N SER A 6 29.77 71.11 31.50
CA SER A 6 29.06 69.96 32.07
C SER A 6 28.15 69.25 31.06
N ILE A 7 27.37 70.00 30.29
CA ILE A 7 26.45 69.46 29.27
C ILE A 7 27.23 68.79 28.13
N LEU A 8 28.34 69.40 27.68
CA LEU A 8 29.21 68.82 26.66
C LEU A 8 29.91 67.54 27.14
N ASP A 9 30.38 67.51 28.39
CA ASP A 9 31.02 66.34 28.98
C ASP A 9 30.03 65.18 29.15
N ALA A 10 28.78 65.46 29.55
CA ALA A 10 27.71 64.49 29.64
C ALA A 10 27.32 63.93 28.25
N TYR A 11 27.24 64.80 27.23
CA TYR A 11 27.00 64.39 25.85
C TYR A 11 28.13 63.50 25.31
N HIS A 12 29.39 63.88 25.51
CA HIS A 12 30.54 63.08 25.10
C HIS A 12 30.58 61.72 25.80
N SER A 13 30.26 61.68 27.09
CA SER A 13 30.20 60.44 27.86
C SER A 13 29.10 59.50 27.36
N SER A 14 27.91 60.04 27.10
CA SER A 14 26.78 59.28 26.55
C SER A 14 27.07 58.76 25.14
N LYS A 15 27.62 59.61 24.26
CA LYS A 15 28.06 59.22 22.92
C LYS A 15 29.10 58.10 22.98
N THR A 16 30.10 58.23 23.85
CA THR A 16 31.16 57.21 23.99
C THR A 16 30.59 55.87 24.50
N ALA A 17 29.60 55.91 25.39
CA ALA A 17 28.93 54.70 25.86
C ALA A 17 28.11 54.02 24.75
N VAL A 18 27.37 54.80 23.95
CA VAL A 18 26.61 54.30 22.80
C VAL A 18 27.56 53.76 21.72
N ASP A 19 28.63 54.45 21.40
CA ASP A 19 29.64 54.00 20.42
C ASP A 19 30.30 52.68 20.88
N LYS A 20 30.59 52.53 22.17
CA LYS A 20 31.07 51.25 22.73
C LYS A 20 30.04 50.13 22.60
N ALA A 21 28.76 50.41 22.84
CA ALA A 21 27.69 49.44 22.70
C ALA A 21 27.51 48.99 21.25
N ILE A 22 27.53 49.94 20.30
CA ILE A 22 27.46 49.66 18.86
C ILE A 22 28.63 48.77 18.42
N ASN A 23 29.86 49.14 18.77
CA ASN A 23 31.05 48.35 18.45
C ASN A 23 30.98 46.93 19.05
N GLY A 24 30.46 46.79 20.28
CA GLY A 24 30.27 45.49 20.91
C GLY A 24 29.21 44.62 20.22
N ILE A 25 28.11 45.21 19.77
CA ILE A 25 27.05 44.52 19.03
C ILE A 25 27.54 44.12 17.64
N GLU A 26 28.23 45.01 16.92
CA GLU A 26 28.81 44.73 15.61
C GLU A 26 29.86 43.62 15.66
N GLY A 27 30.72 43.63 16.69
CA GLY A 27 31.68 42.55 16.94
C GLY A 27 31.00 41.20 17.16
N ASN A 28 29.98 41.15 18.03
CA ASN A 28 29.21 39.93 18.26
C ASN A 28 28.47 39.45 17.01
N LEU A 29 27.94 40.37 16.21
CA LEU A 29 27.24 40.06 14.96
C LEU A 29 28.19 39.47 13.91
N SER A 30 29.42 39.99 13.83
CA SER A 30 30.50 39.42 13.00
C SER A 30 30.89 38.01 13.43
N ILE A 31 31.03 37.77 14.74
CA ILE A 31 31.32 36.44 15.30
C ILE A 31 30.19 35.47 14.97
N LYS A 32 28.93 35.85 15.20
CA LYS A 32 27.76 35.02 14.90
C LYS A 32 27.63 34.70 13.41
N ARG A 33 27.91 35.67 12.53
CA ARG A 33 27.95 35.44 11.06
C ARG A 33 29.04 34.44 10.68
N SER A 34 30.22 34.55 11.27
CA SER A 34 31.32 33.62 11.04
C SER A 34 30.98 32.20 11.53
N GLN A 35 30.38 32.08 12.71
CA GLN A 35 29.90 30.81 13.26
C GLN A 35 28.81 30.18 12.38
N LEU A 36 27.86 30.99 11.87
CA LEU A 36 26.83 30.53 10.95
C LEU A 36 27.44 29.98 9.66
N ALA A 37 28.39 30.70 9.07
CA ALA A 37 29.08 30.26 7.86
C ALA A 37 29.88 28.96 8.08
N ALA A 38 30.60 28.84 9.21
CA ALA A 38 31.32 27.62 9.57
C ALA A 38 30.38 26.42 9.80
N THR A 39 29.24 26.65 10.46
CA THR A 39 28.24 25.62 10.71
C THR A 39 27.58 25.18 9.39
N GLN A 40 27.25 26.11 8.50
CA GLN A 40 26.72 25.81 7.17
C GLN A 40 27.73 25.04 6.31
N HIS A 41 29.01 25.39 6.38
CA HIS A 41 30.06 24.64 5.70
C HIS A 41 30.18 23.21 6.23
N THR A 42 30.19 23.04 7.55
CA THR A 42 30.25 21.71 8.18
C THR A 42 29.03 20.87 7.84
N LEU A 43 27.84 21.47 7.78
CA LEU A 43 26.60 20.82 7.35
C LEU A 43 26.73 20.32 5.90
N ARG A 44 27.19 21.18 4.97
CA ARG A 44 27.41 20.80 3.57
C ARG A 44 28.40 19.65 3.41
N GLU A 45 29.50 19.66 4.16
CA GLU A 45 30.50 18.58 4.09
C GLU A 45 29.97 17.25 4.64
N LEU A 46 29.19 17.27 5.73
CA LEU A 46 28.48 16.08 6.23
C LEU A 46 27.43 15.58 5.23
N GLU A 47 26.69 16.49 4.58
CA GLU A 47 25.72 16.17 3.53
C GLU A 47 26.38 15.59 2.28
N LYS A 48 27.57 16.08 1.88
CA LYS A 48 28.39 15.49 0.80
C LYS A 48 28.82 14.05 1.10
N GLY A 49 29.16 13.76 2.36
CA GLY A 49 29.48 12.39 2.80
C GLY A 49 28.28 11.43 2.73
N ILE A 50 27.06 11.97 2.84
CA ILE A 50 25.80 11.20 2.76
C ILE A 50 25.31 11.04 1.31
N THR A 51 25.63 11.97 0.41
CA THR A 51 25.14 12.03 -0.98
C THR A 51 25.94 11.19 -1.98
N SER A 52 26.77 10.26 -1.53
CA SER A 52 27.38 9.33 -2.49
C SER A 52 26.27 8.55 -3.23
N VAL A 53 26.39 8.49 -4.56
CA VAL A 53 25.45 7.80 -5.45
C VAL A 53 25.57 6.27 -5.28
N GLN A 54 26.74 5.81 -4.82
CA GLN A 54 27.10 4.40 -4.70
C GLN A 54 26.21 3.60 -3.73
N PRO A 55 25.89 4.06 -2.50
CA PRO A 55 24.91 3.42 -1.63
C PRO A 55 23.54 3.29 -2.29
N THR A 56 23.02 4.36 -2.92
CA THR A 56 21.72 4.30 -3.61
C THR A 56 21.72 3.30 -4.76
N VAL A 57 22.79 3.26 -5.56
CA VAL A 57 22.99 2.25 -6.62
C VAL A 57 23.02 0.84 -6.03
N SER A 58 23.75 0.65 -4.93
CA SER A 58 23.90 -0.65 -4.28
C SER A 58 22.57 -1.14 -3.70
N GLU A 59 21.82 -0.27 -3.04
CA GLU A 59 20.51 -0.56 -2.46
C GLU A 59 19.47 -0.86 -3.55
N ILE A 60 19.42 -0.07 -4.63
CA ILE A 60 18.51 -0.34 -5.75
C ILE A 60 18.87 -1.68 -6.40
N ASN A 61 20.15 -1.93 -6.72
CA ASN A 61 20.54 -3.19 -7.33
C ASN A 61 20.28 -4.40 -6.42
N GLY A 62 20.49 -4.27 -5.11
CA GLY A 62 20.16 -5.30 -4.13
C GLY A 62 18.66 -5.58 -4.06
N LEU A 63 17.83 -4.54 -4.14
CA LEU A 63 16.38 -4.69 -4.22
C LEU A 63 15.95 -5.41 -5.50
N LEU A 64 16.46 -4.99 -6.66
CA LEU A 64 16.17 -5.62 -7.95
C LEU A 64 16.54 -7.11 -7.94
N ASP A 65 17.72 -7.45 -7.40
CA ASP A 65 18.19 -8.84 -7.31
C ASP A 65 17.32 -9.68 -6.34
N SER A 66 16.91 -9.10 -5.21
CA SER A 66 16.05 -9.77 -4.22
C SER A 66 14.68 -10.16 -4.79
N PHE A 67 14.16 -9.38 -5.74
CA PHE A 67 12.92 -9.70 -6.46
C PHE A 67 13.15 -10.47 -7.76
N GLY A 68 14.38 -10.88 -8.06
CA GLY A 68 14.73 -11.60 -9.29
C GLY A 68 14.61 -10.75 -10.56
N PHE A 69 14.53 -9.43 -10.44
CA PHE A 69 14.39 -8.53 -11.57
C PHE A 69 15.71 -8.44 -12.36
N ARG A 70 15.65 -8.85 -13.62
CA ARG A 70 16.83 -8.99 -14.51
C ARG A 70 16.83 -8.07 -15.72
N GLY A 71 15.86 -7.15 -15.82
CA GLY A 71 15.74 -6.23 -16.94
C GLY A 71 16.93 -5.28 -17.05
N PHE A 72 17.32 -4.65 -15.94
CA PHE A 72 18.41 -3.68 -15.89
C PHE A 72 19.10 -3.67 -14.53
N LYS A 73 20.23 -2.97 -14.45
CA LYS A 73 20.93 -2.57 -13.23
C LYS A 73 21.30 -1.09 -13.30
N LEU A 74 21.56 -0.48 -12.15
CA LEU A 74 22.17 0.84 -12.07
C LEU A 74 23.69 0.72 -11.95
N ALA A 75 24.39 1.62 -12.61
CA ALA A 75 25.82 1.84 -12.49
C ALA A 75 26.09 3.32 -12.18
N THR A 76 27.24 3.61 -11.59
CA THR A 76 27.73 5.00 -11.45
C THR A 76 28.41 5.45 -12.73
N ALA A 77 28.16 6.70 -13.11
CA ALA A 77 28.76 7.34 -14.27
C ALA A 77 29.33 8.74 -13.93
N GLY A 78 30.11 9.29 -14.86
CA GLY A 78 30.79 10.59 -14.74
C GLY A 78 32.13 10.52 -14.02
N ASP A 79 33.00 11.50 -14.27
CA ASP A 79 34.38 11.54 -13.75
C ASP A 79 34.47 11.54 -12.21
N GLN A 80 33.37 11.87 -11.53
CA GLN A 80 33.27 11.87 -10.07
C GLN A 80 32.30 10.81 -9.50
N GLY A 81 31.77 9.91 -10.33
CA GLY A 81 30.85 8.85 -9.90
C GLY A 81 29.55 9.36 -9.29
N ASN A 82 29.14 10.58 -9.63
CA ASN A 82 27.98 11.29 -9.09
C ASN A 82 26.75 11.23 -10.00
N LEU A 83 26.81 10.49 -11.11
CA LEU A 83 25.68 10.29 -12.02
C LEU A 83 25.26 8.82 -12.02
N TYR A 84 24.00 8.58 -12.40
CA TYR A 84 23.47 7.24 -12.60
C TYR A 84 23.48 6.90 -14.09
N GLU A 85 23.86 5.67 -14.41
CA GLU A 85 23.64 5.05 -15.71
C GLU A 85 22.81 3.78 -15.54
N ILE A 86 21.86 3.57 -16.43
CA ILE A 86 21.03 2.36 -16.46
C ILE A 86 21.67 1.43 -17.49
N VAL A 87 22.07 0.24 -17.06
CA VAL A 87 22.78 -0.74 -17.88
C VAL A 87 22.02 -2.06 -17.93
N ARG A 88 22.19 -2.80 -19.02
CA ARG A 88 21.74 -4.19 -19.15
C ARG A 88 22.72 -5.12 -18.43
N LEU A 89 22.35 -6.40 -18.29
CA LEU A 89 23.19 -7.40 -17.62
C LEU A 89 24.54 -7.65 -18.31
N ASP A 90 24.62 -7.39 -19.62
CA ASP A 90 25.85 -7.44 -20.41
C ASP A 90 26.71 -6.18 -20.28
N GLY A 91 26.28 -5.19 -19.51
CA GLY A 91 26.96 -3.90 -19.31
C GLY A 91 26.65 -2.86 -20.39
N SER A 92 25.80 -3.18 -21.38
CA SER A 92 25.40 -2.21 -22.41
C SER A 92 24.44 -1.15 -21.86
N ASN A 93 24.48 0.06 -22.42
CA ASN A 93 23.59 1.14 -22.02
C ASN A 93 22.12 0.81 -22.34
N ALA A 94 21.24 0.88 -21.34
CA ALA A 94 19.84 0.51 -21.47
C ALA A 94 18.92 1.67 -21.92
N ALA A 95 19.40 2.93 -21.97
CA ALA A 95 18.55 4.10 -22.11
C ALA A 95 17.61 4.08 -23.32
N ARG A 96 18.03 3.46 -24.44
CA ARG A 96 17.22 3.32 -25.66
C ARG A 96 16.39 2.05 -25.74
N THR A 97 16.62 1.09 -24.85
CA THR A 97 15.97 -0.22 -24.90
C THR A 97 14.96 -0.41 -23.78
N LEU A 98 14.88 0.51 -22.81
CA LEU A 98 13.91 0.41 -21.71
C LEU A 98 12.48 0.39 -22.23
N SER A 99 11.70 -0.59 -21.78
CA SER A 99 10.25 -0.58 -21.97
C SER A 99 9.60 0.54 -21.17
N GLU A 100 8.36 0.91 -21.50
CA GLU A 100 7.61 1.90 -20.71
C GLU A 100 7.46 1.47 -19.24
N GLY A 101 7.21 0.18 -19.00
CA GLY A 101 7.17 -0.37 -17.65
C GLY A 101 8.50 -0.25 -16.91
N GLU A 102 9.62 -0.53 -17.59
CA GLU A 102 10.95 -0.38 -16.98
C GLU A 102 11.26 1.09 -16.65
N LYS A 103 10.87 2.04 -17.51
CA LYS A 103 11.04 3.48 -17.24
C LYS A 103 10.24 3.92 -16.02
N THR A 104 8.96 3.54 -15.95
CA THR A 104 8.08 3.83 -14.81
C THR A 104 8.67 3.26 -13.52
N PHE A 105 9.16 2.01 -13.57
CA PHE A 105 9.71 1.34 -12.41
C PHE A 105 11.02 1.97 -11.91
N VAL A 106 11.97 2.30 -12.81
CA VAL A 106 13.20 3.03 -12.43
C VAL A 106 12.86 4.38 -11.79
N THR A 107 11.92 5.10 -12.37
CA THR A 107 11.49 6.42 -11.86
C THR A 107 10.87 6.30 -10.49
N PHE A 108 10.04 5.28 -10.27
CA PHE A 108 9.48 4.96 -8.96
C PHE A 108 10.56 4.64 -7.94
N LEU A 109 11.54 3.80 -8.28
CA LEU A 109 12.65 3.45 -7.38
C LEU A 109 13.47 4.69 -7.02
N TYR A 110 13.80 5.52 -7.99
CA TYR A 110 14.49 6.79 -7.74
C TYR A 110 13.70 7.67 -6.77
N PHE A 111 12.40 7.83 -6.99
CA PHE A 111 11.53 8.58 -6.08
C PHE A 111 11.46 7.95 -4.68
N TYR A 112 11.35 6.62 -4.58
CA TYR A 112 11.36 5.90 -3.31
C TYR A 112 12.63 6.17 -2.50
N TYR A 113 13.80 6.13 -3.15
CA TYR A 113 15.07 6.43 -2.47
C TYR A 113 15.23 7.92 -2.15
N LEU A 114 14.63 8.82 -2.93
CA LEU A 114 14.53 10.25 -2.61
C LEU A 114 13.65 10.53 -1.37
N ILE A 115 12.64 9.69 -1.09
CA ILE A 115 11.88 9.76 0.16
C ILE A 115 12.78 9.38 1.35
N ARG A 116 13.66 8.40 1.16
CA ARG A 116 14.55 7.84 2.19
C ARG A 116 15.82 8.66 2.44
N GLY A 117 16.30 9.41 1.44
CA GLY A 117 17.51 10.25 1.52
C GLY A 117 17.39 11.49 0.62
N SER A 118 18.08 12.59 0.92
CA SER A 118 18.06 13.76 0.03
C SER A 118 18.99 13.56 -1.16
N VAL A 119 18.58 14.05 -2.33
CA VAL A 119 19.45 14.21 -3.50
C VAL A 119 20.14 15.58 -3.50
N SER A 120 19.77 16.50 -2.58
CA SER A 120 20.35 17.83 -2.47
C SER A 120 21.07 18.07 -1.13
N GLU A 121 22.09 18.93 -1.19
CA GLU A 121 22.88 19.55 -0.10
C GLU A 121 22.04 20.44 0.87
N SER A 122 20.74 20.19 1.00
CA SER A 122 19.84 20.84 1.96
C SER A 122 18.46 20.18 1.99
N GLY A 123 17.78 20.24 3.14
CA GLY A 123 16.35 19.89 3.27
C GLY A 123 16.02 18.49 3.81
N ILE A 124 16.99 17.78 4.39
CA ILE A 124 16.79 16.43 4.99
C ILE A 124 15.77 16.44 6.14
N THR A 125 15.58 17.57 6.83
CA THR A 125 14.82 17.66 8.09
C THR A 125 13.43 18.30 7.97
N SER A 126 13.00 18.71 6.77
CA SER A 126 11.69 19.35 6.60
C SER A 126 10.55 18.34 6.60
N ASN A 127 9.40 18.73 7.15
CA ASN A 127 8.18 17.94 7.06
C ASN A 127 7.73 17.79 5.60
N ARG A 128 7.32 16.59 5.20
CA ARG A 128 6.97 16.24 3.82
C ARG A 128 5.59 15.60 3.72
N VAL A 129 4.92 15.87 2.60
CA VAL A 129 3.74 15.13 2.12
C VAL A 129 4.17 14.37 0.88
N ILE A 130 3.91 13.07 0.86
CA ILE A 130 4.25 12.20 -0.26
C ILE A 130 3.00 11.89 -1.04
N VAL A 131 3.06 12.01 -2.37
CA VAL A 131 1.95 11.69 -3.27
C VAL A 131 2.45 10.70 -4.31
N PHE A 132 1.86 9.51 -4.33
CA PHE A 132 1.99 8.55 -5.41
C PHE A 132 0.78 8.69 -6.32
N ASP A 133 0.95 9.29 -7.49
CA ASP A 133 -0.10 9.42 -8.49
C ASP A 133 0.07 8.37 -9.58
N ASP A 134 -0.81 7.38 -9.56
CA ASP A 134 -0.84 6.20 -10.42
C ASP A 134 0.56 5.57 -10.62
N PRO A 135 1.20 5.09 -9.53
CA PRO A 135 2.59 4.61 -9.57
C PRO A 135 2.78 3.35 -10.42
N ILE A 136 1.68 2.81 -10.97
CA ILE A 136 1.64 1.62 -11.80
C ILE A 136 0.87 1.95 -13.07
N SER A 137 1.59 2.13 -14.17
CA SER A 137 1.02 2.14 -15.52
C SER A 137 1.72 1.06 -16.36
N SER A 138 0.93 0.16 -16.94
CA SER A 138 1.43 -0.87 -17.86
C SER A 138 2.50 -1.83 -17.31
N LEU A 139 2.47 -2.13 -16.00
CA LEU A 139 3.41 -3.06 -15.35
C LEU A 139 2.84 -4.48 -15.27
N ASP A 140 3.75 -5.46 -15.19
CA ASP A 140 3.41 -6.86 -14.93
C ASP A 140 3.02 -7.09 -13.46
N SER A 141 2.56 -8.31 -13.15
CA SER A 141 2.14 -8.67 -11.79
C SER A 141 3.29 -8.58 -10.78
N ASP A 142 4.52 -8.88 -11.20
CA ASP A 142 5.66 -8.98 -10.30
C ASP A 142 6.11 -7.60 -9.84
N ILE A 143 6.21 -6.63 -10.76
CA ILE A 143 6.53 -5.25 -10.40
C ILE A 143 5.43 -4.64 -9.54
N LEU A 144 4.16 -4.99 -9.76
CA LEU A 144 3.05 -4.53 -8.91
C LEU A 144 3.28 -4.89 -7.43
N PHE A 145 3.67 -6.13 -7.13
CA PHE A 145 3.94 -6.56 -5.75
C PHE A 145 5.13 -5.81 -5.14
N ILE A 146 6.18 -5.55 -5.93
CA ILE A 146 7.34 -4.78 -5.46
C ILE A 146 6.93 -3.35 -5.09
N VAL A 147 6.24 -2.66 -6.00
CA VAL A 147 5.79 -1.28 -5.82
C VAL A 147 4.85 -1.17 -4.62
N SER A 148 3.87 -2.07 -4.49
CA SER A 148 2.98 -2.11 -3.32
C SER A 148 3.73 -2.32 -2.01
N SER A 149 4.70 -3.24 -1.99
CA SER A 149 5.50 -3.53 -0.79
C SER A 149 6.35 -2.34 -0.38
N LEU A 150 6.96 -1.65 -1.34
CA LEU A 150 7.74 -0.44 -1.08
C LEU A 150 6.86 0.71 -0.56
N ILE A 151 5.66 0.91 -1.11
CA ILE A 151 4.74 1.93 -0.60
C ILE A 151 4.25 1.60 0.81
N LYS A 152 3.95 0.34 1.12
CA LYS A 152 3.64 -0.10 2.50
C LYS A 152 4.78 0.24 3.46
N ARG A 153 6.04 0.07 3.04
CA ARG A 153 7.20 0.50 3.82
C ARG A 153 7.24 2.01 4.05
N VAL A 154 6.79 2.82 3.08
CA VAL A 154 6.64 4.28 3.27
C VAL A 154 5.55 4.60 4.31
N PHE A 155 4.44 3.85 4.34
CA PHE A 155 3.44 3.98 5.40
C PHE A 155 4.03 3.67 6.77
N GLU A 156 4.84 2.62 6.91
CA GLU A 156 5.50 2.33 8.20
C GLU A 156 6.44 3.46 8.62
N LEU A 157 7.19 4.04 7.66
CA LEU A 157 8.07 5.17 7.92
C LEU A 157 7.29 6.41 8.35
N SER A 158 6.08 6.66 7.84
CA SER A 158 5.27 7.81 8.28
C SER A 158 4.77 7.67 9.73
N HIS A 159 4.66 6.44 10.24
CA HIS A 159 4.26 6.16 11.63
C HIS A 159 5.43 6.15 12.62
N ALA A 160 6.68 6.20 12.16
CA ALA A 160 7.85 6.16 13.03
C ALA A 160 7.93 7.40 13.95
N ARG A 161 8.46 7.22 15.16
CA ARG A 161 8.73 8.34 16.08
C ARG A 161 9.74 9.29 15.42
N ASN A 162 9.40 10.57 15.36
CA ASN A 162 10.16 11.62 14.67
C ASN A 162 10.19 11.50 13.14
N SER A 163 9.19 10.87 12.52
CA SER A 163 9.10 10.88 11.06
C SER A 163 8.92 12.29 10.52
N VAL A 164 9.65 12.59 9.44
CA VAL A 164 9.45 13.80 8.64
C VAL A 164 8.27 13.66 7.68
N ILE A 165 7.80 12.44 7.42
CA ILE A 165 6.66 12.18 6.54
C ILE A 165 5.37 12.38 7.34
N ARG A 166 4.62 13.44 7.02
CA ARG A 166 3.39 13.81 7.74
C ARG A 166 2.13 13.22 7.14
N GLN A 167 2.14 12.95 5.83
CA GLN A 167 1.01 12.40 5.12
C GLN A 167 1.49 11.69 3.85
N VAL A 168 0.80 10.61 3.49
CA VAL A 168 1.03 9.87 2.26
C VAL A 168 -0.31 9.73 1.53
N PHE A 169 -0.33 10.11 0.26
CA PHE A 169 -1.44 9.89 -0.65
C PHE A 169 -1.04 8.83 -1.67
N VAL A 170 -1.95 7.90 -1.94
CA VAL A 170 -1.84 6.97 -3.06
C VAL A 170 -3.10 7.12 -3.89
N LEU A 171 -2.93 7.59 -5.11
CA LEU A 171 -3.98 7.78 -6.10
C LEU A 171 -3.77 6.73 -7.19
N THR A 172 -4.82 6.03 -7.59
CA THR A 172 -4.72 5.05 -8.67
C THR A 172 -6.10 4.73 -9.22
N HIS A 173 -6.14 4.37 -10.50
CA HIS A 173 -7.31 3.78 -11.14
C HIS A 173 -7.25 2.24 -11.14
N ASN A 174 -6.11 1.64 -10.76
CA ASN A 174 -5.91 0.21 -10.75
C ASN A 174 -6.42 -0.41 -9.45
N ILE A 175 -7.57 -1.09 -9.55
CA ILE A 175 -8.28 -1.72 -8.42
C ILE A 175 -7.44 -2.82 -7.76
N TYR A 176 -6.70 -3.61 -8.54
CA TYR A 176 -5.83 -4.67 -8.00
C TYR A 176 -4.68 -4.09 -7.19
N PHE A 177 -4.01 -3.07 -7.73
CA PHE A 177 -2.95 -2.37 -7.01
C PHE A 177 -3.49 -1.69 -5.74
N HIS A 178 -4.64 -1.01 -5.82
CA HIS A 178 -5.29 -0.43 -4.65
C HIS A 178 -5.55 -1.50 -3.59
N LYS A 179 -6.12 -2.65 -3.97
CA LYS A 179 -6.39 -3.75 -3.06
C LYS A 179 -5.10 -4.24 -2.39
N GLU A 180 -4.03 -4.42 -3.16
CA GLU A 180 -2.75 -4.90 -2.64
C GLU A 180 -2.11 -3.88 -1.70
N VAL A 181 -1.95 -2.61 -2.11
CA VAL A 181 -1.30 -1.57 -1.29
C VAL A 181 -2.09 -1.24 -0.03
N SER A 182 -3.42 -1.31 -0.10
CA SER A 182 -4.29 -1.06 1.06
C SER A 182 -4.49 -2.29 1.94
N PHE A 183 -4.05 -3.49 1.55
CA PHE A 183 -4.27 -4.70 2.36
C PHE A 183 -3.61 -4.57 3.74
N ASP A 184 -4.41 -4.72 4.80
CA ASP A 184 -4.00 -4.78 6.21
C ASP A 184 -4.78 -5.93 6.86
N PRO A 185 -4.12 -7.03 7.26
CA PRO A 185 -4.78 -8.20 7.85
C PRO A 185 -5.38 -7.92 9.23
N GLU A 186 -4.94 -6.87 9.92
CA GLU A 186 -5.45 -6.48 11.21
C GLU A 186 -6.57 -5.42 11.10
N ARG A 187 -6.83 -4.90 9.90
CA ARG A 187 -7.95 -3.96 9.68
C ARG A 187 -9.26 -4.71 9.90
N LYS A 188 -10.09 -4.16 10.79
CA LYS A 188 -11.45 -4.64 11.04
C LYS A 188 -12.40 -4.13 9.94
N THR A 189 -13.70 -4.08 10.22
CA THR A 189 -14.72 -3.56 9.29
C THR A 189 -14.61 -2.06 8.99
N LYS A 190 -13.84 -1.29 9.77
CA LYS A 190 -13.67 0.16 9.61
C LYS A 190 -12.22 0.56 9.41
N CYS A 191 -12.01 1.75 8.86
CA CYS A 191 -10.72 2.41 8.78
C CYS A 191 -10.02 2.51 10.15
N ARG A 192 -8.70 2.39 10.14
CA ARG A 192 -7.84 2.84 11.24
C ARG A 192 -7.97 4.36 11.43
N ALA A 193 -7.60 4.85 12.62
CA ALA A 193 -7.67 6.28 12.93
C ALA A 193 -6.77 7.17 12.05
N HIS A 194 -5.77 6.59 11.40
CA HIS A 194 -4.76 7.28 10.59
C HIS A 194 -4.92 7.03 9.08
N GLU A 195 -6.04 6.46 8.63
CA GLU A 195 -6.30 6.20 7.21
C GLU A 195 -7.71 6.63 6.80
N THR A 196 -7.88 6.95 5.52
CA THR A 196 -9.17 7.28 4.92
C THR A 196 -9.20 6.77 3.48
N PHE A 197 -10.35 6.28 3.01
CA PHE A 197 -10.55 5.88 1.62
C PHE A 197 -11.47 6.87 0.91
N TRP A 198 -11.19 7.11 -0.36
CA TRP A 198 -11.91 8.06 -1.19
C TRP A 198 -12.11 7.50 -2.59
N ILE A 199 -13.24 7.80 -3.21
CA ILE A 199 -13.47 7.57 -4.65
C ILE A 199 -13.68 8.92 -5.32
N VAL A 200 -12.93 9.13 -6.41
CA VAL A 200 -13.14 10.25 -7.32
C VAL A 200 -14.08 9.77 -8.43
N LYS A 201 -15.25 10.41 -8.56
CA LYS A 201 -16.20 10.14 -9.65
C LYS A 201 -16.27 11.36 -10.56
N LYS A 202 -16.21 11.14 -11.87
CA LYS A 202 -16.43 12.18 -12.89
C LYS A 202 -17.74 11.88 -13.62
N ILE A 203 -18.76 12.71 -13.41
CA ILE A 203 -20.08 12.59 -14.05
C ILE A 203 -20.36 13.94 -14.71
N ASP A 204 -20.74 13.93 -15.99
CA ASP A 204 -21.05 15.14 -16.76
C ASP A 204 -19.96 16.23 -16.64
N ASP A 205 -18.70 15.81 -16.75
CA ASP A 205 -17.50 16.64 -16.56
C ASP A 205 -17.30 17.28 -15.18
N VAL A 206 -18.12 16.93 -14.20
CA VAL A 206 -17.97 17.36 -12.80
C VAL A 206 -17.28 16.26 -11.98
N SER A 207 -16.17 16.62 -11.34
CA SER A 207 -15.46 15.73 -10.42
C SER A 207 -16.02 15.85 -9.01
N THR A 208 -16.38 14.72 -8.41
CA THR A 208 -16.90 14.61 -7.05
C THR A 208 -16.04 13.66 -6.24
N LEU A 209 -15.87 13.97 -4.96
CA LEU A 209 -15.12 13.17 -3.99
C LEU A 209 -16.10 12.55 -3.00
N GLU A 210 -16.06 11.23 -2.89
CA GLU A 210 -16.86 10.48 -1.91
C GLU A 210 -15.91 9.81 -0.91
N SER A 211 -16.11 10.07 0.38
CA SER A 211 -15.35 9.45 1.47
C SER A 211 -16.01 8.17 1.96
N PHE A 212 -15.18 7.21 2.36
CA PHE A 212 -15.62 5.94 2.95
C PHE A 212 -14.93 5.70 4.29
N ASP A 213 -15.70 5.20 5.26
CA ASP A 213 -15.21 4.79 6.58
C ASP A 213 -14.67 3.35 6.60
N HIS A 214 -14.57 2.73 5.42
CA HIS A 214 -14.02 1.42 5.15
C HIS A 214 -13.40 1.40 3.74
N ASN A 215 -12.62 0.37 3.39
CA ASN A 215 -12.14 0.21 2.03
C ASN A 215 -13.30 -0.19 1.11
N PRO A 216 -13.70 0.67 0.13
CA PRO A 216 -14.89 0.41 -0.68
C PRO A 216 -14.64 -0.63 -1.78
N ILE A 217 -13.37 -0.98 -2.05
CA ILE A 217 -13.00 -1.91 -3.11
C ILE A 217 -13.34 -3.33 -2.68
N LYS A 218 -14.22 -3.97 -3.45
CA LYS A 218 -14.64 -5.36 -3.29
C LYS A 218 -14.20 -6.18 -4.49
N THR A 219 -13.77 -7.40 -4.26
CA THR A 219 -13.55 -8.40 -5.31
C THR A 219 -14.84 -8.77 -6.01
N SER A 220 -14.75 -9.24 -7.25
CA SER A 220 -15.91 -9.79 -7.95
C SER A 220 -16.61 -10.90 -7.17
N TYR A 221 -15.86 -11.71 -6.40
CA TYR A 221 -16.43 -12.74 -5.54
C TYR A 221 -17.22 -12.15 -4.36
N GLU A 222 -16.69 -11.14 -3.67
CA GLU A 222 -17.41 -10.45 -2.59
C GLU A 222 -18.67 -9.72 -3.09
N LEU A 223 -18.65 -9.22 -4.34
CA LEU A 223 -19.82 -8.63 -4.98
C LEU A 223 -20.93 -9.66 -5.20
N LEU A 224 -20.60 -10.88 -5.63
CA LEU A 224 -21.58 -11.97 -5.73
C LEU A 224 -22.26 -12.22 -4.38
N TRP A 225 -21.48 -12.32 -3.32
CA TRP A 225 -22.04 -12.49 -1.97
C TRP A 225 -22.84 -11.28 -1.49
N SER A 226 -22.50 -10.06 -1.93
CA SER A 226 -23.29 -8.87 -1.60
C SER A 226 -24.70 -8.92 -2.18
N GLU A 227 -24.86 -9.52 -3.35
CA GLU A 227 -26.15 -9.75 -3.97
C GLU A 227 -26.96 -10.84 -3.26
N VAL A 228 -26.29 -11.90 -2.78
CA VAL A 228 -26.91 -12.92 -1.92
C VAL A 228 -27.37 -12.35 -0.57
N ARG A 229 -26.70 -11.32 -0.05
CA ARG A 229 -27.11 -10.63 1.19
C ARG A 229 -28.26 -9.64 1.00
N ASN A 230 -28.40 -9.06 -0.19
CA ASN A 230 -29.38 -8.00 -0.44
C ASN A 230 -30.83 -8.56 -0.37
N GLU A 231 -31.66 -8.11 0.57
CA GLU A 231 -33.06 -8.57 0.67
C GLU A 231 -33.91 -8.17 -0.54
N ASN A 232 -33.58 -7.05 -1.20
CA ASN A 232 -34.25 -6.56 -2.41
C ASN A 232 -33.56 -7.04 -3.70
N ARG A 233 -32.94 -8.23 -3.68
CA ARG A 233 -32.23 -8.80 -4.83
C ARG A 233 -33.19 -9.07 -5.99
N SER A 234 -32.67 -9.01 -7.22
CA SER A 234 -33.42 -9.47 -8.39
C SER A 234 -33.43 -11.00 -8.43
N ASN A 235 -34.63 -11.59 -8.52
CA ASN A 235 -34.81 -13.03 -8.67
C ASN A 235 -34.22 -13.56 -9.99
N LEU A 236 -34.03 -12.69 -10.98
CA LEU A 236 -33.42 -13.05 -12.26
C LEU A 236 -31.90 -13.24 -12.13
N THR A 237 -31.23 -12.39 -11.37
CA THR A 237 -29.77 -12.36 -11.31
C THR A 237 -29.21 -13.32 -10.27
N ILE A 238 -30.01 -13.68 -9.25
CA ILE A 238 -29.58 -14.56 -8.16
C ILE A 238 -29.17 -15.96 -8.64
N GLN A 239 -29.81 -16.50 -9.69
CA GLN A 239 -29.45 -17.81 -10.27
C GLN A 239 -27.97 -17.85 -10.69
N ASN A 240 -27.57 -16.91 -11.55
CA ASN A 240 -26.20 -16.81 -12.04
C ASN A 240 -25.22 -16.50 -10.89
N THR A 241 -25.65 -15.72 -9.91
CA THR A 241 -24.83 -15.38 -8.74
C THR A 241 -24.53 -16.60 -7.87
N LEU A 242 -25.53 -17.41 -7.53
CA LEU A 242 -25.32 -18.66 -6.78
C LEU A 242 -24.45 -19.65 -7.56
N ARG A 243 -24.66 -19.79 -8.88
CA ARG A 243 -23.81 -20.65 -9.74
C ARG A 243 -22.35 -20.24 -9.65
N ARG A 244 -22.05 -18.96 -9.88
CA ARG A 244 -20.68 -18.44 -9.87
C ARG A 244 -20.01 -18.62 -8.51
N ILE A 245 -20.77 -18.48 -7.42
CA ILE A 245 -20.24 -18.75 -6.07
C ILE A 245 -19.91 -20.23 -5.89
N LEU A 246 -20.83 -21.13 -6.22
CA LEU A 246 -20.64 -22.58 -6.06
C LEU A 246 -19.49 -23.09 -6.95
N GLU A 247 -19.44 -22.68 -8.22
CA GLU A 247 -18.37 -23.06 -9.14
C GLU A 247 -17.01 -22.53 -8.69
N ASN A 248 -16.92 -21.24 -8.35
CA ASN A 248 -15.64 -20.65 -7.94
C ASN A 248 -15.12 -21.31 -6.66
N TYR A 249 -16.00 -21.53 -5.67
CA TYR A 249 -15.58 -22.04 -4.38
C TYR A 249 -15.35 -23.56 -4.38
N PHE A 250 -16.31 -24.35 -4.87
CA PHE A 250 -16.21 -25.80 -4.79
C PHE A 250 -15.50 -26.42 -5.99
N LYS A 251 -15.74 -25.95 -7.21
CA LYS A 251 -15.15 -26.57 -8.41
C LYS A 251 -13.73 -26.07 -8.66
N ILE A 252 -13.51 -24.75 -8.68
CA ILE A 252 -12.20 -24.16 -9.00
C ILE A 252 -11.24 -24.29 -7.81
N LEU A 253 -11.65 -23.85 -6.63
CA LEU A 253 -10.77 -23.85 -5.44
C LEU A 253 -10.82 -25.18 -4.67
N GLY A 254 -12.01 -25.77 -4.53
CA GLY A 254 -12.22 -26.99 -3.74
C GLY A 254 -12.08 -28.32 -4.47
N ASN A 255 -11.90 -28.30 -5.81
CA ASN A 255 -11.86 -29.49 -6.67
C ASN A 255 -12.98 -30.52 -6.41
N MET A 256 -14.17 -30.02 -6.06
CA MET A 256 -15.36 -30.79 -5.76
C MET A 256 -16.45 -30.46 -6.80
N ASP A 257 -16.90 -31.50 -7.50
CA ASP A 257 -17.99 -31.38 -8.47
C ASP A 257 -19.37 -31.35 -7.78
N LYS A 258 -20.39 -31.02 -8.56
CA LYS A 258 -21.78 -30.96 -8.08
C LYS A 258 -22.29 -32.32 -7.59
N ASP A 259 -21.84 -33.42 -8.17
CA ASP A 259 -22.37 -34.75 -7.88
C ASP A 259 -21.92 -35.19 -6.49
N LYS A 260 -20.64 -34.95 -6.14
CA LYS A 260 -20.10 -35.10 -4.79
C LYS A 260 -20.81 -34.24 -3.75
N ILE A 261 -21.22 -33.02 -4.12
CA ILE A 261 -21.99 -32.15 -3.22
C ILE A 261 -23.39 -32.75 -3.01
N ILE A 262 -24.08 -33.16 -4.07
CA ILE A 262 -25.42 -33.75 -3.98
C ILE A 262 -25.40 -35.05 -3.16
N GLU A 263 -24.33 -35.84 -3.25
CA GLU A 263 -24.15 -37.06 -2.44
C GLU A 263 -24.06 -36.81 -0.93
N LYS A 264 -23.75 -35.59 -0.49
CA LYS A 264 -23.76 -35.22 0.93
C LYS A 264 -25.16 -35.04 1.51
N PHE A 265 -26.20 -35.02 0.67
CA PHE A 265 -27.58 -34.87 1.08
C PHE A 265 -28.34 -36.20 1.01
N GLU A 266 -29.33 -36.36 1.88
CA GLU A 266 -30.20 -37.54 1.92
C GLU A 266 -31.67 -37.20 1.67
N GLY A 267 -32.45 -38.21 1.28
CA GLY A 267 -33.90 -38.12 1.13
C GLY A 267 -34.39 -36.98 0.24
N ARG A 268 -35.38 -36.22 0.74
CA ARG A 268 -36.02 -35.11 0.01
C ARG A 268 -35.04 -33.98 -0.33
N GLU A 269 -34.08 -33.73 0.55
CA GLU A 269 -33.17 -32.61 0.44
C GLU A 269 -32.13 -32.82 -0.66
N LYS A 270 -31.75 -34.09 -0.91
CA LYS A 270 -30.94 -34.49 -2.07
C LYS A 270 -31.59 -34.06 -3.39
N VAL A 271 -32.90 -34.27 -3.50
CA VAL A 271 -33.68 -33.88 -4.70
C VAL A 271 -33.71 -32.36 -4.86
N ILE A 272 -33.89 -31.61 -3.77
CA ILE A 272 -33.91 -30.14 -3.82
C ILE A 272 -32.51 -29.60 -4.15
N CYS A 273 -31.44 -30.19 -3.64
CA CYS A 273 -30.05 -29.85 -3.97
C CYS A 273 -29.76 -30.07 -5.47
N ALA A 274 -30.16 -31.22 -6.01
CA ALA A 274 -30.04 -31.48 -7.45
C ALA A 274 -30.85 -30.47 -8.29
N SER A 275 -32.06 -30.12 -7.84
CA SER A 275 -32.91 -29.11 -8.47
C SER A 275 -32.27 -27.72 -8.46
N LEU A 276 -31.63 -27.33 -7.36
CA LEU A 276 -30.88 -26.07 -7.27
C LEU A 276 -29.78 -26.03 -8.34
N PHE A 277 -28.96 -27.08 -8.46
CA PHE A 277 -27.90 -27.12 -9.48
C PHE A 277 -28.42 -27.04 -10.90
N SER A 278 -29.57 -27.66 -11.19
CA SER A 278 -30.24 -27.51 -12.49
C SER A 278 -30.72 -26.08 -12.72
N TRP A 279 -31.36 -25.48 -11.72
CA TRP A 279 -31.94 -24.14 -11.78
C TRP A 279 -30.89 -23.03 -11.96
N VAL A 280 -29.77 -23.10 -11.22
CA VAL A 280 -28.69 -22.10 -11.35
C VAL A 280 -27.94 -22.22 -12.69
N ASN A 281 -27.91 -23.42 -13.29
CA ASN A 281 -27.28 -23.66 -14.59
C ASN A 281 -28.15 -23.13 -15.74
N ASP A 282 -29.46 -23.36 -15.67
CA ASP A 282 -30.45 -22.89 -16.65
C ASP A 282 -30.49 -21.35 -16.74
N GLY A 283 -30.55 -20.68 -15.57
CA GLY A 283 -30.56 -19.21 -15.47
C GLY A 283 -29.29 -18.49 -15.94
N SER A 284 -28.25 -19.22 -16.36
CA SER A 284 -26.98 -18.65 -16.82
C SER A 284 -26.78 -18.65 -18.33
N HIS A 285 -27.67 -19.33 -19.07
CA HIS A 285 -27.61 -19.50 -20.53
C HIS A 285 -28.71 -18.76 -21.30
N SER A 286 -29.69 -18.15 -20.61
CA SER A 286 -30.78 -17.41 -21.24
C SER A 286 -30.36 -15.99 -21.59
N THR A 287 -29.79 -15.81 -22.78
CA THR A 287 -30.02 -14.57 -23.52
C THR A 287 -31.46 -14.60 -24.04
N HIS A 288 -32.23 -13.53 -23.85
CA HIS A 288 -33.54 -13.23 -24.49
C HIS A 288 -34.84 -13.76 -23.87
N ASP A 289 -35.83 -12.85 -23.81
CA ASP A 289 -37.14 -12.88 -24.51
C ASP A 289 -38.01 -14.15 -24.54
N ASP A 290 -37.99 -15.00 -23.51
CA ASP A 290 -38.95 -16.11 -23.41
C ASP A 290 -39.67 -16.14 -22.06
N LEU A 291 -40.98 -16.34 -22.13
CA LEU A 291 -41.99 -16.39 -21.07
C LEU A 291 -41.44 -16.53 -19.64
N TYR A 292 -41.59 -15.46 -18.86
CA TYR A 292 -41.46 -15.53 -17.40
C TYR A 292 -42.58 -16.42 -16.84
N VAL A 293 -42.26 -17.68 -16.53
CA VAL A 293 -42.87 -18.30 -15.36
C VAL A 293 -42.35 -17.49 -14.19
N SER A 294 -43.21 -16.68 -13.57
CA SER A 294 -42.92 -15.98 -12.32
C SER A 294 -42.28 -16.96 -11.35
N THR A 295 -40.95 -16.93 -11.21
CA THR A 295 -40.26 -17.71 -10.18
C THR A 295 -40.80 -17.22 -8.85
N ASP A 296 -41.61 -18.06 -8.23
CA ASP A 296 -42.27 -17.77 -6.98
C ASP A 296 -41.20 -17.46 -5.92
N ILE A 297 -41.40 -16.38 -5.16
CA ILE A 297 -40.49 -15.92 -4.11
C ILE A 297 -40.20 -17.07 -3.14
N THR A 298 -41.19 -17.92 -2.88
CA THR A 298 -41.07 -19.11 -2.05
C THR A 298 -40.03 -20.12 -2.59
N THR A 299 -39.90 -20.28 -3.90
CA THR A 299 -38.90 -21.16 -4.52
C THR A 299 -37.48 -20.63 -4.32
N VAL A 300 -37.30 -19.31 -4.43
CA VAL A 300 -35.99 -18.66 -4.20
C VAL A 300 -35.54 -18.84 -2.76
N HIS A 301 -36.45 -18.70 -1.78
CA HIS A 301 -36.12 -18.96 -0.37
C HIS A 301 -35.67 -20.40 -0.12
N VAL A 302 -36.39 -21.39 -0.66
CA VAL A 302 -36.00 -22.81 -0.55
C VAL A 302 -34.60 -23.05 -1.13
N TYR A 303 -34.29 -22.42 -2.26
CA TYR A 303 -32.98 -22.54 -2.90
C TYR A 303 -31.85 -21.82 -2.16
N LEU A 304 -32.12 -20.69 -1.52
CA LEU A 304 -31.16 -20.01 -0.64
C LEU A 304 -30.89 -20.83 0.63
N ASP A 305 -31.91 -21.50 1.17
CA ASP A 305 -31.75 -22.39 2.31
C ASP A 305 -30.89 -23.61 1.95
N VAL A 306 -31.15 -24.25 0.81
CA VAL A 306 -30.32 -25.36 0.34
C VAL A 306 -28.91 -24.89 -0.03
N PHE A 307 -28.76 -23.70 -0.61
CA PHE A 307 -27.46 -23.10 -0.86
C PHE A 307 -26.66 -22.91 0.44
N ARG A 308 -27.28 -22.39 1.52
CA ARG A 308 -26.65 -22.34 2.85
C ARG A 308 -26.22 -23.73 3.32
N ARG A 309 -27.12 -24.71 3.22
CA ARG A 309 -26.85 -26.07 3.66
C ARG A 309 -25.75 -26.76 2.89
N ILE A 310 -25.53 -26.44 1.61
CA ILE A 310 -24.38 -26.95 0.86
C ILE A 310 -23.07 -26.64 1.60
N PHE A 311 -22.90 -25.44 2.15
CA PHE A 311 -21.72 -25.09 2.93
C PHE A 311 -21.68 -25.82 4.28
N GLU A 312 -22.82 -26.13 4.89
CA GLU A 312 -22.88 -26.87 6.15
C GLU A 312 -22.51 -28.36 5.96
N GLU A 313 -23.16 -29.04 5.01
CA GLU A 313 -22.94 -30.48 4.75
C GLU A 313 -21.55 -30.77 4.15
N THR A 314 -20.90 -29.76 3.56
CA THR A 314 -19.51 -29.86 3.09
C THR A 314 -18.48 -29.44 4.13
N GLY A 315 -18.91 -29.02 5.33
CA GLY A 315 -18.01 -28.62 6.43
C GLY A 315 -17.42 -27.21 6.29
N HIS A 316 -17.95 -26.38 5.40
CA HIS A 316 -17.46 -25.04 5.06
C HIS A 316 -18.38 -23.93 5.61
N LYS A 317 -19.10 -24.20 6.71
CA LYS A 317 -20.09 -23.29 7.33
C LYS A 317 -19.49 -21.93 7.70
N GLN A 318 -18.25 -21.92 8.22
CA GLN A 318 -17.57 -20.70 8.65
C GLN A 318 -17.36 -19.72 7.49
N HIS A 319 -17.04 -20.23 6.30
CA HIS A 319 -16.92 -19.39 5.10
C HIS A 319 -18.27 -18.76 4.74
N TYR A 320 -19.35 -19.53 4.78
CA TYR A 320 -20.70 -19.00 4.55
C TYR A 320 -21.05 -17.91 5.59
N SER A 321 -20.83 -18.16 6.88
CA SER A 321 -21.11 -17.20 7.96
C SER A 321 -20.33 -15.89 7.78
N MET A 322 -19.04 -16.00 7.43
CA MET A 322 -18.16 -14.87 7.14
C MET A 322 -18.68 -14.07 5.94
N MET A 323 -19.00 -14.74 4.84
CA MET A 323 -19.49 -14.07 3.63
C MET A 323 -20.90 -13.49 3.80
N MET A 324 -21.72 -14.02 4.70
CA MET A 324 -23.03 -13.46 5.04
C MET A 324 -22.95 -12.31 6.07
N GLY A 325 -21.78 -12.08 6.68
CA GLY A 325 -21.58 -11.03 7.69
C GLY A 325 -22.22 -11.35 9.05
N THR A 326 -22.41 -12.64 9.35
CA THR A 326 -23.13 -13.12 10.55
C THR A 326 -22.22 -13.51 11.72
N GLU A 327 -20.91 -13.57 11.53
CA GLU A 327 -19.91 -13.85 12.58
C GLU A 327 -18.67 -12.93 12.45
N SER A 328 -18.05 -12.59 13.59
CA SER A 328 -16.75 -11.90 13.65
C SER A 328 -15.61 -12.89 13.40
N VAL A 329 -14.71 -12.54 12.46
CA VAL A 329 -13.55 -13.34 12.06
C VAL A 329 -12.77 -13.88 13.27
N PRO A 330 -12.68 -15.21 13.48
CA PRO A 330 -11.72 -15.79 14.39
C PRO A 330 -10.34 -15.63 13.77
N ILE A 331 -9.47 -14.86 14.42
CA ILE A 331 -8.05 -14.80 14.09
C ILE A 331 -7.51 -16.22 14.30
N ALA A 332 -7.00 -16.85 13.24
CA ALA A 332 -6.26 -18.10 13.36
C ALA A 332 -5.07 -17.84 14.29
N SER A 333 -5.11 -18.39 15.50
CA SER A 333 -3.96 -18.40 16.40
C SER A 333 -2.88 -19.28 15.77
N VAL A 334 -1.90 -18.66 15.12
CA VAL A 334 -0.67 -19.33 14.74
C VAL A 334 -0.03 -19.81 16.03
N SER A 335 0.03 -21.13 16.22
CA SER A 335 0.75 -21.71 17.35
C SER A 335 2.22 -21.30 17.23
N PRO A 336 2.88 -20.87 18.33
CA PRO A 336 4.30 -20.55 18.27
C PRO A 336 5.06 -21.78 17.77
N ILE A 337 5.85 -21.60 16.71
CA ILE A 337 6.85 -22.58 16.31
C ILE A 337 7.78 -22.72 17.51
N GLU A 338 7.82 -23.92 18.12
CA GLU A 338 8.83 -24.27 19.11
C GLU A 338 10.20 -24.06 18.46
N THR A 339 10.88 -23.02 18.92
CA THR A 339 12.28 -22.81 18.55
C THR A 339 13.08 -23.91 19.24
N ALA A 340 13.66 -24.79 18.42
CA ALA A 340 14.58 -25.81 18.89
C ALA A 340 15.65 -25.15 19.77
N SER A 341 15.78 -25.67 21.00
CA SER A 341 16.78 -25.20 21.95
C SER A 341 18.19 -25.32 21.35
N PRO A 342 19.08 -24.35 21.61
CA PRO A 342 20.45 -24.40 21.12
C PRO A 342 21.16 -25.60 21.74
N VAL A 343 21.72 -26.46 20.88
CA VAL A 343 22.61 -27.55 21.27
C VAL A 343 23.77 -26.95 22.06
N THR A 344 23.82 -27.26 23.36
CA THR A 344 24.95 -26.97 24.22
C THR A 344 26.12 -27.82 23.77
N ASN A 345 27.11 -27.18 23.16
CA ASN A 345 28.38 -27.81 22.84
C ASN A 345 29.17 -28.00 24.15
N SER A 346 28.98 -29.14 24.80
CA SER A 346 29.81 -29.55 25.93
C SER A 346 31.20 -29.90 25.40
N GLY A 347 32.17 -29.05 25.71
CA GLY A 347 33.58 -29.33 25.49
C GLY A 347 33.98 -30.67 26.10
N GLN A 348 34.63 -31.50 25.29
CA GLN A 348 35.51 -32.55 25.77
C GLN A 348 36.92 -31.97 25.84
N ASP A 349 37.28 -31.50 27.03
CA ASP A 349 38.64 -31.63 27.53
C ASP A 349 38.81 -33.07 28.02
N ALA A 350 39.74 -33.83 27.44
CA ALA A 350 40.61 -34.77 28.15
C ALA A 350 41.56 -35.53 27.19
N ALA A 351 42.85 -35.44 27.55
CA ALA A 351 44.02 -36.23 27.14
C ALA A 351 44.73 -35.85 25.84
#